data_AF-A0A914CR99-F1
#
_entry.id   AF-A0A914CR99-F1
#
_cell.length_a   1.000
_cell.length_b   1.000
_cell.length_c   1.000
_cell.angle_alpha   90.00
_cell.angle_beta   90.00
_cell.angle_gamma   90.00
#
_symmetry.space_group_name_H-M   'P 1'
#
loop_
_entity.id
_entity.type
_entity.pdbx_description
1 polymer ?
#
loop_
_entity_poly.entity_id
_entity_poly.type
_entity_poly.pdbx_seq_one_letter_code
_entity_poly.pdbx_strand_id
1 'polypeptide(L)'
;MDYPMTPRSWKTMIGIKSYTQNKEELNILTWAYAQNTVDKAKRIDCYPDPNPSQAGCLQRGCNFDGSDWDPAMGNPTCFFPPNTGYIAEDSIDSNVVTLKKSPSSVSNLFGQDFQELVFHVDEIGSGLHITIVPKNQTRYRPLITINPSPMIQSSDKLNVIKNNDTIFSFIIQRQSSGERIWDTSIGGLLYADKFLQIAAYLASDRIYGFGEHVHTSIKEVTLGPAPHLVYRTIGGQLEFFFFPGPTPEEVIQQFQQVIGTPFLPAYWALGFH
;
A
#
# COMPACT_ATOMS: atom_id res chain seq x y z
N MET A 1 -55.93 -2.89 -12.55
CA MET A 1 -54.70 -3.62 -12.91
C MET A 1 -53.54 -2.90 -12.26
N ASP A 2 -53.35 -3.23 -10.98
CA ASP A 2 -52.09 -3.68 -10.36
C ASP A 2 -50.87 -2.73 -10.27
N TYR A 3 -50.43 -2.60 -9.01
CA TYR A 3 -49.13 -2.13 -8.48
C TYR A 3 -48.30 -3.39 -8.07
N PRO A 4 -47.07 -3.30 -7.48
CA PRO A 4 -46.16 -2.15 -7.26
C PRO A 4 -44.84 -2.33 -8.10
N MET A 5 -43.57 -2.01 -7.77
CA MET A 5 -42.79 -1.61 -6.57
C MET A 5 -41.59 -0.70 -6.91
N THR A 6 -40.96 -0.14 -5.87
CA THR A 6 -39.60 0.43 -5.81
C THR A 6 -38.82 -0.40 -4.73
N PRO A 7 -37.78 0.04 -3.97
CA PRO A 7 -36.83 1.17 -4.03
C PRO A 7 -35.38 0.61 -4.21
N ARG A 8 -34.22 1.21 -3.86
CA ARG A 8 -33.81 2.31 -2.97
C ARG A 8 -32.56 3.02 -3.49
N SER A 9 -32.29 4.22 -2.97
CA SER A 9 -30.93 4.77 -2.82
C SER A 9 -30.68 5.05 -1.33
N TRP A 10 -29.45 4.83 -0.85
CA TRP A 10 -29.13 4.90 0.57
C TRP A 10 -28.70 6.31 0.99
N LYS A 11 -29.65 7.09 1.52
CA LYS A 11 -29.37 8.32 2.29
C LYS A 11 -29.62 8.05 3.78
N THR A 12 -28.55 7.83 4.55
CA THR A 12 -28.64 7.69 6.00
C THR A 12 -28.76 9.07 6.65
N MET A 13 -29.94 9.40 7.18
CA MET A 13 -30.09 10.59 8.05
C MET A 13 -29.61 10.26 9.46
N ILE A 14 -28.55 10.94 9.92
CA ILE A 14 -28.13 10.93 11.32
C ILE A 14 -28.76 12.16 12.00
N GLY A 15 -29.87 11.94 12.71
CA GLY A 15 -30.59 13.00 13.40
C GLY A 15 -29.98 13.35 14.76
N ILE A 16 -29.00 14.25 14.81
CA ILE A 16 -28.46 14.79 16.07
C ILE A 16 -29.44 15.86 16.60
N LYS A 17 -30.09 15.59 17.74
CA LYS A 17 -30.84 16.60 18.51
C LYS A 17 -29.95 17.21 19.58
N SER A 18 -29.29 18.32 19.28
CA SER A 18 -28.82 19.27 20.29
C SER A 18 -29.99 20.15 20.75
N TYR A 19 -30.08 20.44 22.05
CA TYR A 19 -31.16 21.23 22.64
C TYR A 19 -30.58 22.47 23.31
N THR A 20 -30.77 23.64 22.72
CA THR A 20 -30.29 24.94 23.24
C THR A 20 -31.41 25.96 23.20
N GLN A 21 -31.66 26.62 24.33
CA GLN A 21 -32.65 27.68 24.42
C GLN A 21 -32.14 28.95 23.71
N ASN A 22 -32.62 29.21 22.50
CA ASN A 22 -33.28 30.47 22.11
C ASN A 22 -33.69 30.44 20.62
N LYS A 23 -34.67 31.27 20.26
CA LYS A 23 -35.19 31.34 18.88
C LYS A 23 -34.34 32.27 18.02
N GLU A 24 -33.75 31.74 16.95
CA GLU A 24 -33.64 32.41 15.64
C GLU A 24 -33.17 31.40 14.58
N GLU A 25 -34.02 31.12 13.58
CA GLU A 25 -33.77 30.09 12.57
C GLU A 25 -32.93 30.62 11.39
N LEU A 26 -31.64 30.82 11.63
CA LEU A 26 -30.67 31.03 10.55
C LEU A 26 -30.39 29.71 9.82
N ASN A 27 -31.17 29.45 8.75
CA ASN A 27 -30.98 28.32 7.83
C ASN A 27 -29.72 28.50 6.96
N ILE A 28 -28.54 28.44 7.58
CA ILE A 28 -27.26 28.39 6.88
C ILE A 28 -27.10 26.98 6.30
N LEU A 29 -27.18 26.85 4.98
CA LEU A 29 -26.85 25.62 4.26
C LEU A 29 -25.33 25.39 4.25
N THR A 30 -24.75 25.11 5.41
CA THR A 30 -23.35 24.68 5.51
C THR A 30 -23.20 23.31 4.84
N TRP A 31 -22.41 23.23 3.78
CA TRP A 31 -21.92 21.95 3.29
C TRP A 31 -20.97 21.36 4.33
N ALA A 32 -21.53 20.59 5.27
CA ALA A 32 -20.75 19.71 6.12
C ALA A 32 -20.09 18.66 5.21
N TYR A 33 -18.86 18.95 4.78
CA TYR A 33 -17.96 17.91 4.27
C TYR A 33 -17.94 16.81 5.33
N ALA A 34 -18.45 15.63 4.98
CA ALA A 34 -18.32 14.47 5.83
C ALA A 34 -16.82 14.23 6.02
N GLN A 35 -16.31 14.52 7.21
CA GLN A 35 -14.91 14.27 7.50
C GLN A 35 -14.71 12.76 7.39
N ASN A 36 -13.99 12.34 6.35
CA ASN A 36 -13.50 10.98 6.20
C ASN A 36 -12.43 10.79 7.28
N THR A 37 -12.87 10.47 8.50
CA THR A 37 -12.04 10.33 9.70
C THR A 37 -11.21 9.05 9.61
N VAL A 38 -10.22 9.07 8.70
CA VAL A 38 -9.12 8.12 8.72
C VAL A 38 -8.34 8.39 10.02
N ASP A 39 -8.34 7.36 10.86
CA ASP A 39 -7.51 7.18 12.04
C ASP A 39 -6.11 7.77 11.81
N LYS A 40 -5.65 8.67 12.70
CA LYS A 40 -4.40 9.42 12.52
C LYS A 40 -3.22 8.49 12.23
N ALA A 41 -3.18 7.31 12.85
CA ALA A 41 -2.13 6.30 12.69
C ALA A 41 -2.09 5.59 11.33
N LYS A 42 -3.13 5.72 10.50
CA LYS A 42 -3.32 5.00 9.22
C LYS A 42 -3.29 5.93 8.00
N ARG A 43 -2.85 7.17 8.19
CA ARG A 43 -2.85 8.20 7.15
C ARG A 43 -1.60 8.13 6.29
N ILE A 44 -1.77 7.72 5.03
CA ILE A 44 -0.75 7.90 4.00
C ILE A 44 -0.75 9.38 3.57
N ASP A 45 0.41 10.03 3.67
CA ASP A 45 0.67 11.38 3.18
C ASP A 45 0.31 11.53 1.68
N CYS A 46 -0.42 12.60 1.34
CA CYS A 46 -0.78 12.94 -0.04
C CYS A 46 -0.07 14.19 -0.59
N TYR A 47 0.65 14.94 0.24
CA TYR A 47 1.24 16.22 -0.14
C TYR A 47 2.68 16.30 0.41
N PRO A 48 3.61 15.50 -0.13
CA PRO A 48 5.00 15.39 0.33
C PRO A 48 5.87 16.63 0.08
N ASP A 49 5.30 17.71 -0.46
CA ASP A 49 6.03 18.95 -0.71
C ASP A 49 6.27 19.70 0.61
N PRO A 50 7.40 20.44 0.77
CA PRO A 50 7.69 21.15 2.00
C PRO A 50 6.64 22.24 2.30
N ASN A 51 6.00 22.13 3.48
CA ASN A 51 4.90 22.98 3.96
C ASN A 51 3.57 22.79 3.20
N PRO A 52 2.86 21.66 3.40
CA PRO A 52 1.59 21.38 2.73
C PRO A 52 0.48 22.36 3.15
N SER A 53 -0.04 23.12 2.19
CA SER A 53 -1.15 24.06 2.40
C SER A 53 -2.52 23.38 2.38
N GLN A 54 -3.48 23.87 3.15
CA GLN A 54 -4.87 23.38 3.10
C GLN A 54 -5.47 23.47 1.68
N ALA A 55 -5.24 24.60 1.00
CA ALA A 55 -5.74 24.81 -0.36
C ALA A 55 -5.14 23.82 -1.36
N GLY A 56 -3.82 23.62 -1.33
CA GLY A 56 -3.14 22.64 -2.19
C GLY A 56 -3.56 21.20 -1.89
N CYS A 57 -3.81 20.86 -0.63
CA CYS A 57 -4.30 19.53 -0.24
C CYS A 57 -5.67 19.22 -0.87
N LEU A 58 -6.61 20.16 -0.74
CA LEU A 58 -7.95 20.04 -1.31
C LEU A 58 -7.93 20.09 -2.84
N GLN A 59 -7.02 20.87 -3.44
CA GLN A 59 -6.81 20.91 -4.90
C GLN A 59 -6.26 19.58 -5.45
N ARG A 60 -5.45 18.85 -4.66
CA ARG A 60 -5.01 17.47 -4.96
C ARG A 60 -6.12 16.42 -4.74
N GLY A 61 -7.32 16.83 -4.30
CA GLY A 61 -8.44 15.92 -4.03
C GLY A 61 -8.33 15.13 -2.72
N CYS A 62 -7.42 15.54 -1.83
CA CYS A 62 -7.11 14.83 -0.58
C CYS A 62 -7.80 15.44 0.64
N ASN A 63 -7.87 14.63 1.71
CA ASN A 63 -8.45 15.07 2.98
C ASN A 63 -7.43 15.94 3.73
N PHE A 64 -7.90 17.05 4.28
CA PHE A 64 -7.11 17.90 5.16
C PHE A 64 -7.66 17.86 6.60
N ASP A 65 -6.78 17.64 7.57
CA ASP A 65 -7.04 17.74 9.00
C ASP A 65 -5.98 18.65 9.64
N GLY A 66 -6.43 19.83 10.07
CA GLY A 66 -5.61 20.82 10.77
C GLY A 66 -5.63 20.70 12.30
N SER A 67 -6.23 19.65 12.88
CA SER A 67 -6.24 19.47 14.33
C SER A 67 -4.86 19.06 14.85
N ASP A 68 -4.24 19.94 15.63
CA ASP A 68 -2.98 19.80 16.36
C ASP A 68 -1.98 18.83 15.70
N TRP A 69 -1.23 19.35 14.73
CA TRP A 69 -0.08 18.66 14.16
C TRP A 69 1.00 18.51 15.23
N ASP A 70 1.05 17.32 15.83
CA ASP A 70 2.14 16.93 16.72
C ASP A 70 3.32 16.35 15.88
N PRO A 71 4.45 17.05 15.77
CA PRO A 71 5.64 16.52 15.10
C PRO A 71 6.19 15.24 15.76
N ALA A 72 5.90 14.98 17.04
CA ALA A 72 6.31 13.75 17.72
C ALA A 72 5.48 12.52 17.29
N MET A 73 4.30 12.71 16.70
CA MET A 73 3.48 11.63 16.13
C MET A 73 3.77 11.34 14.65
N GLY A 74 4.37 12.27 13.90
CA GLY A 74 4.67 12.11 12.47
C GLY A 74 3.47 11.98 11.52
N ASN A 75 2.22 12.03 12.03
CA ASN A 75 1.01 11.83 11.24
C ASN A 75 0.74 13.02 10.29
N PRO A 76 0.47 12.80 8.98
CA PRO A 76 0.28 13.89 8.03
C PRO A 76 -1.07 14.60 8.17
N THR A 77 -1.05 15.92 7.98
CA THR A 77 -2.24 16.79 7.95
C THR A 77 -3.00 16.69 6.62
N CYS A 78 -2.28 16.43 5.51
CA CYS A 78 -2.87 16.13 4.20
C CYS A 78 -2.70 14.65 3.85
N PHE A 79 -3.80 13.92 3.70
CA PHE A 79 -3.78 12.47 3.55
C PHE A 79 -4.75 11.95 2.48
N PHE A 80 -4.41 10.81 1.89
CA PHE A 80 -5.26 10.18 0.88
C PHE A 80 -6.62 9.77 1.45
N PRO A 81 -7.73 9.95 0.71
CA PRO A 81 -9.02 9.38 1.08
C PRO A 81 -9.00 7.85 0.87
N PRO A 82 -9.77 7.08 1.67
CA PRO A 82 -9.65 5.62 1.77
C PRO A 82 -10.04 4.86 0.48
N ASN A 83 -10.66 5.54 -0.47
CA ASN A 83 -11.01 5.07 -1.81
C ASN A 83 -9.93 5.37 -2.88
N THR A 84 -8.71 5.74 -2.46
CA THR A 84 -7.56 5.93 -3.36
C THR A 84 -6.94 4.59 -3.76
N GLY A 85 -6.97 4.28 -5.05
CA GLY A 85 -6.45 3.03 -5.59
C GLY A 85 -7.11 2.59 -6.88
N TYR A 86 -7.09 1.28 -7.10
CA TYR A 86 -7.69 0.58 -8.22
C TYR A 86 -8.82 -0.33 -7.70
N ILE A 87 -9.77 -0.70 -8.56
CA ILE A 87 -10.77 -1.75 -8.31
C ILE A 87 -10.42 -2.99 -9.13
N ALA A 88 -10.85 -4.16 -8.71
CA ALA A 88 -10.80 -5.35 -9.57
C ALA A 88 -11.89 -5.25 -10.65
N GLU A 89 -11.58 -5.71 -11.87
CA GLU A 89 -12.55 -5.80 -12.98
C GLU A 89 -12.79 -7.27 -13.35
N ASP A 90 -11.79 -7.93 -13.94
CA ASP A 90 -11.85 -9.35 -14.32
C ASP A 90 -10.74 -10.16 -13.63
N SER A 91 -11.07 -11.32 -13.07
CA SER A 91 -10.08 -12.34 -12.70
C SER A 91 -10.01 -13.38 -13.82
N ILE A 92 -8.86 -13.47 -14.51
CA ILE A 92 -8.67 -14.45 -15.60
C ILE A 92 -8.47 -15.85 -15.01
N ASP A 93 -7.81 -15.91 -13.85
CA ASP A 93 -7.63 -17.08 -13.01
C ASP A 93 -7.47 -16.61 -11.55
N SER A 94 -7.41 -17.55 -10.61
CA SER A 94 -6.96 -17.38 -9.23
C SER A 94 -5.68 -16.53 -9.09
N ASN A 95 -4.70 -16.68 -9.99
CA ASN A 95 -3.42 -15.96 -9.91
C ASN A 95 -3.43 -14.57 -10.55
N VAL A 96 -4.25 -14.33 -11.59
CA VAL A 96 -4.17 -13.12 -12.43
C VAL A 96 -5.45 -12.27 -12.37
N VAL A 97 -5.32 -11.01 -11.95
CA VAL A 97 -6.43 -10.05 -11.80
C VAL A 97 -6.19 -8.79 -12.63
N THR A 98 -7.15 -8.43 -13.47
CA THR A 98 -7.20 -7.12 -14.16
C THR A 98 -7.72 -6.06 -13.18
N LEU A 99 -6.99 -4.96 -13.05
CA LEU A 99 -7.31 -3.85 -12.17
C LEU A 99 -7.62 -2.59 -12.98
N LYS A 100 -8.60 -1.81 -12.55
CA LYS A 100 -9.05 -0.56 -13.19
C LYS A 100 -8.92 0.61 -12.21
N LYS A 101 -8.45 1.78 -12.65
CA LYS A 101 -8.33 2.96 -11.76
C LYS A 101 -9.70 3.30 -11.18
N SER A 102 -9.81 3.42 -9.85
CA SER A 102 -11.09 3.78 -9.21
C SER A 102 -11.53 5.17 -9.66
N PRO A 103 -12.76 5.37 -10.16
CA PRO A 103 -13.28 6.68 -10.56
C PRO A 103 -13.33 7.71 -9.42
N SER A 104 -13.13 7.27 -8.18
CA SER A 104 -13.11 8.10 -6.98
C SER A 104 -11.73 8.16 -6.31
N SER A 105 -10.70 7.55 -6.92
CA SER A 105 -9.31 7.67 -6.48
C SER A 105 -8.75 9.04 -6.82
N VAL A 106 -7.91 9.54 -5.92
CA VAL A 106 -7.00 10.65 -6.21
C VAL A 106 -6.11 10.32 -7.41
N SER A 107 -5.86 11.34 -8.24
CA SER A 107 -4.93 11.29 -9.38
C SER A 107 -3.49 11.31 -8.91
N ASN A 108 -2.59 10.73 -9.71
CA ASN A 108 -1.17 10.72 -9.42
C ASN A 108 -0.58 12.14 -9.28
N LEU A 109 0.41 12.30 -8.38
CA LEU A 109 1.09 13.56 -8.14
C LEU A 109 2.02 13.96 -9.30
N PHE A 110 2.58 12.99 -10.04
CA PHE A 110 3.61 13.21 -11.07
C PHE A 110 3.35 12.39 -12.34
N GLY A 111 2.27 12.72 -13.04
CA GLY A 111 1.93 12.15 -14.35
C GLY A 111 0.46 11.73 -14.45
N GLN A 112 0.08 11.12 -15.56
CA GLN A 112 -1.23 10.49 -15.71
C GLN A 112 -1.15 9.05 -15.19
N ASP A 113 -2.14 8.62 -14.39
CA ASP A 113 -2.27 7.21 -13.99
C ASP A 113 -2.57 6.32 -15.21
N PHE A 114 -1.98 5.13 -15.26
CA PHE A 114 -2.46 4.08 -16.15
C PHE A 114 -3.85 3.63 -15.71
N GLN A 115 -4.79 3.58 -16.65
CA GLN A 115 -6.20 3.32 -16.35
C GLN A 115 -6.49 1.84 -16.08
N GLU A 116 -5.68 0.95 -16.65
CA GLU A 116 -5.75 -0.50 -16.45
C GLU A 116 -4.37 -1.04 -16.07
N LEU A 117 -4.32 -1.85 -15.01
CA LEU A 117 -3.15 -2.63 -14.58
C LEU A 117 -3.51 -4.12 -14.60
N VAL A 118 -2.50 -4.99 -14.52
CA VAL A 118 -2.66 -6.42 -14.27
C VAL A 118 -1.80 -6.80 -13.07
N PHE A 119 -2.41 -7.49 -12.12
CA PHE A 119 -1.80 -8.05 -10.93
C PHE A 119 -1.57 -9.55 -11.14
N HIS A 120 -0.33 -9.99 -10.98
CA HIS A 120 0.12 -11.38 -11.15
C HIS A 120 0.72 -11.93 -9.86
N VAL A 121 0.53 -13.23 -9.64
CA VAL A 121 1.17 -14.00 -8.56
C VAL A 121 1.81 -15.24 -9.18
N ASP A 122 3.10 -15.43 -8.95
CA ASP A 122 3.84 -16.65 -9.27
C ASP A 122 4.44 -17.24 -7.98
N GLU A 123 4.67 -18.56 -7.94
CA GLU A 123 5.41 -19.22 -6.86
C GLU A 123 6.92 -19.21 -7.16
N ILE A 124 7.77 -19.05 -6.13
CA ILE A 124 9.23 -19.07 -6.24
C ILE A 124 9.84 -19.88 -5.08
N GLY A 125 9.89 -21.20 -5.25
CA GLY A 125 10.22 -22.15 -4.18
C GLY A 125 9.10 -22.21 -3.14
N SER A 126 9.41 -21.90 -1.87
CA SER A 126 8.39 -21.66 -0.83
C SER A 126 7.87 -20.21 -0.80
N GLY A 127 8.50 -19.30 -1.57
CA GLY A 127 8.16 -17.89 -1.63
C GLY A 127 7.14 -17.53 -2.71
N LEU A 128 6.76 -16.26 -2.75
CA LEU A 128 5.87 -15.68 -3.75
C LEU A 128 6.56 -14.54 -4.51
N HIS A 129 6.34 -14.49 -5.81
CA HIS A 129 6.68 -13.38 -6.70
C HIS A 129 5.38 -12.68 -7.10
N ILE A 130 5.31 -11.36 -6.93
CA ILE A 130 4.12 -10.55 -7.22
C ILE A 130 4.51 -9.39 -8.12
N THR A 131 3.86 -9.29 -9.27
CA THR A 131 4.08 -8.23 -10.26
C THR A 131 2.79 -7.43 -10.46
N ILE A 132 2.92 -6.11 -10.51
CA ILE A 132 1.86 -5.19 -10.97
C ILE A 132 2.43 -4.37 -12.13
N VAL A 133 1.76 -4.43 -13.28
CA VAL A 133 2.17 -3.77 -14.54
C VAL A 133 0.98 -3.13 -15.24
N PRO A 134 1.16 -2.08 -16.07
CA PRO A 134 0.10 -1.58 -16.93
C PRO A 134 -0.35 -2.60 -17.98
N LYS A 135 -1.66 -2.69 -18.22
CA LYS A 135 -2.24 -3.59 -19.22
C LYS A 135 -1.79 -3.17 -20.63
N ASN A 136 -1.41 -4.16 -21.45
CA ASN A 136 -0.95 -3.97 -22.84
C ASN A 136 0.27 -3.03 -23.02
N GLN A 137 1.07 -2.78 -21.99
CA GLN A 137 2.28 -1.95 -22.08
C GLN A 137 3.46 -2.60 -21.35
N THR A 138 4.63 -2.64 -21.98
CA THR A 138 5.87 -3.05 -21.34
C THR A 138 6.51 -1.86 -20.60
N ARG A 139 7.12 -2.12 -19.45
CA ARG A 139 7.91 -1.14 -18.69
C ARG A 139 9.32 -1.65 -18.47
N TYR A 140 10.21 -0.77 -18.00
CA TYR A 140 11.55 -1.18 -17.62
C TYR A 140 11.51 -2.15 -16.44
N ARG A 141 12.09 -3.33 -16.63
CA ARG A 141 12.43 -4.30 -15.59
C ARG A 141 13.96 -4.41 -15.52
N PRO A 142 14.58 -4.45 -14.32
CA PRO A 142 16.01 -4.67 -14.18
C PRO A 142 16.46 -5.96 -14.88
N LEU A 143 17.59 -5.89 -15.60
CA LEU A 143 18.18 -7.06 -16.27
C LEU A 143 19.05 -7.86 -15.28
N ILE A 144 18.38 -8.49 -14.31
CA ILE A 144 18.99 -9.38 -13.32
C ILE A 144 18.67 -10.85 -13.64
N THR A 145 19.63 -11.75 -13.42
CA THR A 145 19.40 -13.19 -13.54
C THR A 145 18.75 -13.68 -12.25
N ILE A 146 17.45 -13.96 -12.31
CA ILE A 146 16.68 -14.48 -11.19
C ILE A 146 16.61 -16.01 -11.29
N ASN A 147 16.90 -16.72 -10.21
CA ASN A 147 16.62 -18.15 -10.11
C ASN A 147 15.16 -18.39 -9.67
N PRO A 148 14.27 -18.94 -10.53
CA PRO A 148 12.87 -19.19 -10.17
C PRO A 148 12.69 -20.41 -9.25
N SER A 149 13.74 -21.19 -9.00
CA SER A 149 13.71 -22.40 -8.18
C SER A 149 14.83 -22.37 -7.14
N PRO A 150 14.71 -21.53 -6.09
CA PRO A 150 15.67 -21.55 -4.99
C PRO A 150 15.67 -22.93 -4.32
N MET A 151 16.86 -23.50 -4.10
CA MET A 151 17.00 -24.87 -3.58
C MET A 151 16.56 -25.02 -2.11
N ILE A 152 16.49 -23.91 -1.38
CA ILE A 152 16.15 -23.87 0.04
C ILE A 152 14.65 -23.62 0.17
N GLN A 153 13.93 -24.67 0.53
CA GLN A 153 12.49 -24.61 0.84
C GLN A 153 12.29 -24.41 2.34
N SER A 154 11.46 -23.44 2.70
CA SER A 154 10.94 -23.33 4.07
C SER A 154 9.83 -24.35 4.32
N SER A 155 9.68 -24.76 5.59
CA SER A 155 8.54 -25.51 6.12
C SER A 155 7.25 -24.69 6.26
N ASP A 156 7.34 -23.36 6.32
CA ASP A 156 6.18 -22.46 6.24
C ASP A 156 5.94 -22.03 4.78
N LYS A 157 4.73 -21.60 4.49
CA LYS A 157 4.27 -21.20 3.16
C LYS A 157 3.46 -19.92 3.23
N LEU A 158 3.32 -19.25 2.09
CA LEU A 158 2.59 -17.99 1.99
C LEU A 158 1.32 -18.16 1.15
N ASN A 159 0.22 -17.57 1.59
CA ASN A 159 -1.03 -17.43 0.84
C ASN A 159 -1.21 -15.97 0.40
N VAL A 160 -1.81 -15.76 -0.78
CA VAL A 160 -2.33 -14.45 -1.20
C VAL A 160 -3.85 -14.42 -1.03
N ILE A 161 -4.34 -13.64 -0.08
CA ILE A 161 -5.77 -13.28 0.02
C ILE A 161 -5.97 -12.01 -0.79
N LYS A 162 -7.05 -11.94 -1.59
CA LYS A 162 -7.39 -10.80 -2.46
C LYS A 162 -8.77 -10.26 -2.07
N ASN A 163 -8.90 -8.95 -1.97
CA ASN A 163 -10.16 -8.23 -1.76
C ASN A 163 -10.53 -7.52 -3.06
N ASN A 164 -11.66 -7.92 -3.64
CA ASN A 164 -12.16 -7.40 -4.92
C ASN A 164 -13.43 -6.53 -4.76
N ASP A 165 -14.01 -6.46 -3.56
CA ASP A 165 -15.34 -5.85 -3.31
C ASP A 165 -15.31 -4.31 -3.25
N THR A 166 -14.12 -3.74 -3.08
CA THR A 166 -13.91 -2.29 -2.86
C THR A 166 -12.66 -1.82 -3.61
N ILE A 167 -11.74 -1.08 -2.97
CA ILE A 167 -10.40 -0.87 -3.52
C ILE A 167 -9.64 -2.18 -3.44
N PHE A 168 -9.09 -2.60 -4.57
CA PHE A 168 -8.29 -3.81 -4.69
C PHE A 168 -7.13 -3.76 -3.70
N SER A 169 -7.08 -4.77 -2.85
CA SER A 169 -6.03 -4.98 -1.88
C SER A 169 -5.69 -6.45 -1.78
N PHE A 170 -4.42 -6.76 -1.56
CA PHE A 170 -3.94 -8.11 -1.35
C PHE A 170 -3.22 -8.21 -0.01
N ILE A 171 -3.26 -9.41 0.56
CA ILE A 171 -2.69 -9.73 1.86
C ILE A 171 -1.83 -10.97 1.69
N ILE A 172 -0.57 -10.88 2.11
CA ILE A 172 0.32 -12.03 2.21
C ILE A 172 0.23 -12.58 3.63
N GLN A 173 -0.20 -13.82 3.74
CA GLN A 173 -0.46 -14.49 5.02
C GLN A 173 0.41 -15.75 5.16
N ARG A 174 1.02 -15.96 6.33
CA ARG A 174 1.70 -17.23 6.65
C ARG A 174 0.70 -18.36 6.88
N GLN A 175 0.89 -19.49 6.21
CA GLN A 175 0.06 -20.69 6.39
C GLN A 175 0.21 -21.28 7.80
N SER A 176 1.41 -21.23 8.40
CA SER A 176 1.69 -21.79 9.74
C SER A 176 0.88 -21.19 10.88
N SER A 177 0.49 -19.92 10.74
CA SER A 177 0.14 -19.05 11.88
C SER A 177 -1.03 -18.10 11.60
N GLY A 178 -1.41 -17.91 10.34
CA GLY A 178 -2.44 -16.95 9.94
C GLY A 178 -1.98 -15.48 10.01
N GLU A 179 -0.71 -15.23 10.28
CA GLU A 179 -0.17 -13.87 10.45
C GLU A 179 -0.05 -13.13 9.10
N ARG A 180 -0.43 -11.84 9.08
CA ARG A 180 -0.47 -10.98 7.88
C ARG A 180 0.82 -10.20 7.73
N ILE A 181 1.81 -10.80 7.06
CA ILE A 181 3.15 -10.19 6.93
C ILE A 181 3.17 -8.95 6.02
N TRP A 182 2.17 -8.80 5.15
CA TRP A 182 2.00 -7.65 4.25
C TRP A 182 0.50 -7.49 3.92
N ASP A 183 -0.12 -6.37 4.28
CA ASP A 183 -1.56 -6.13 4.08
C ASP A 183 -1.80 -4.75 3.42
N THR A 184 -2.15 -4.73 2.14
CA THR A 184 -2.33 -3.47 1.39
C THR A 184 -3.71 -2.82 1.56
N SER A 185 -4.53 -3.26 2.51
CA SER A 185 -5.86 -2.65 2.77
C SER A 185 -5.81 -1.22 3.31
N ILE A 186 -4.62 -0.70 3.62
CA ILE A 186 -4.37 0.74 3.85
C ILE A 186 -4.63 1.59 2.59
N GLY A 187 -4.61 0.99 1.39
CA GLY A 187 -4.89 1.66 0.12
C GLY A 187 -3.72 2.50 -0.41
N GLY A 188 -4.04 3.52 -1.22
CA GLY A 188 -3.04 4.47 -1.73
C GLY A 188 -2.20 3.97 -2.91
N LEU A 189 -2.64 2.92 -3.63
CA LEU A 189 -2.00 2.44 -4.85
C LEU A 189 -2.13 3.47 -5.98
N LEU A 190 -1.02 4.09 -6.37
CA LEU A 190 -0.94 5.05 -7.49
C LEU A 190 0.08 4.56 -8.50
N TYR A 191 -0.22 4.67 -9.80
CA TYR A 191 0.63 4.09 -10.83
C TYR A 191 0.60 4.93 -12.11
N ALA A 192 1.54 5.85 -12.23
CA ALA A 192 1.82 6.62 -13.46
C ALA A 192 3.19 6.23 -14.04
N ASP A 193 3.57 6.84 -15.17
CA ASP A 193 4.89 6.64 -15.77
C ASP A 193 6.02 6.98 -14.77
N LYS A 194 5.96 8.15 -14.11
CA LYS A 194 7.06 8.69 -13.30
C LYS A 194 6.81 8.73 -11.80
N PHE A 195 5.76 8.06 -11.32
CA PHE A 195 5.51 7.87 -9.90
C PHE A 195 4.61 6.66 -9.67
N LEU A 196 5.14 5.67 -8.97
CA LEU A 196 4.47 4.47 -8.52
C LEU A 196 4.52 4.48 -7.00
N GLN A 197 3.37 4.27 -6.34
CA GLN A 197 3.25 4.19 -4.89
C GLN A 197 2.42 2.97 -4.52
N ILE A 198 2.87 2.23 -3.51
CA ILE A 198 2.06 1.25 -2.78
C ILE A 198 2.32 1.39 -1.28
N ALA A 199 1.33 1.06 -0.46
CA ALA A 199 1.48 1.00 0.98
C ALA A 199 0.91 -0.31 1.53
N ALA A 200 1.47 -0.77 2.66
CA ALA A 200 1.03 -1.98 3.34
C ALA A 200 1.25 -1.87 4.86
N TYR A 201 0.32 -2.42 5.65
CA TYR A 201 0.60 -2.77 7.04
C TYR A 201 1.55 -3.97 7.10
N LEU A 202 2.34 -4.05 8.17
CA LEU A 202 3.31 -5.10 8.42
C LEU A 202 3.05 -5.76 9.78
N ALA A 203 3.29 -7.07 9.88
CA ALA A 203 3.02 -7.86 11.10
C ALA A 203 3.85 -7.44 12.35
N SER A 204 4.91 -6.64 12.20
CA SER A 204 5.69 -6.16 13.35
C SER A 204 6.46 -4.88 13.06
N ASP A 205 6.98 -4.28 14.14
CA ASP A 205 7.90 -3.15 14.12
C ASP A 205 9.37 -3.54 13.89
N ARG A 206 9.69 -4.85 13.83
CA ARG A 206 11.07 -5.37 13.74
C ARG A 206 11.54 -5.48 12.30
N ILE A 207 11.73 -4.31 11.67
CA ILE A 207 12.21 -4.18 10.29
C ILE A 207 13.73 -3.95 10.29
N TYR A 208 14.40 -4.65 9.36
CA TYR A 208 15.86 -4.61 9.15
C TYR A 208 16.12 -4.66 7.64
N GLY A 209 17.07 -3.86 7.15
CA GLY A 209 17.49 -3.87 5.74
C GLY A 209 17.69 -2.47 5.19
N PHE A 210 17.16 -2.27 3.97
CA PHE A 210 17.21 -1.06 3.14
C PHE A 210 18.64 -0.47 2.97
N GLY A 211 18.74 0.70 2.33
CA GLY A 211 20.01 1.41 2.09
C GLY A 211 20.38 1.56 0.60
N GLU A 212 21.61 1.99 0.28
CA GLU A 212 22.71 2.29 1.20
C GLU A 212 22.51 3.63 1.95
N HIS A 213 22.34 3.53 3.28
CA HIS A 213 22.04 4.66 4.17
C HIS A 213 22.76 4.49 5.52
N VAL A 214 23.06 5.59 6.20
CA VAL A 214 23.70 5.56 7.53
C VAL A 214 22.64 5.43 8.62
N HIS A 215 22.30 4.21 9.01
CA HIS A 215 21.35 3.93 10.08
C HIS A 215 22.01 4.03 11.47
N THR A 216 21.38 4.75 12.41
CA THR A 216 21.82 4.85 13.82
C THR A 216 21.43 3.64 14.67
N SER A 217 20.59 2.76 14.13
CA SER A 217 20.10 1.53 14.75
C SER A 217 19.96 0.45 13.68
N ILE A 218 20.29 -0.80 14.00
CA ILE A 218 20.13 -1.94 13.09
C ILE A 218 18.64 -2.22 12.83
N LYS A 219 17.79 -2.08 13.86
CA LYS A 219 16.33 -1.99 13.70
C LYS A 219 16.03 -0.61 13.13
N GLU A 220 15.58 -0.56 11.89
CA GLU A 220 15.55 0.66 11.09
C GLU A 220 14.36 1.57 11.43
N VAL A 221 13.14 1.01 11.39
CA VAL A 221 11.94 1.86 11.32
C VAL A 221 11.29 2.00 12.69
N THR A 222 11.32 3.24 13.22
CA THR A 222 10.30 3.68 14.17
C THR A 222 9.07 4.08 13.36
N LEU A 223 8.17 3.11 13.16
CA LEU A 223 6.96 3.28 12.37
C LEU A 223 5.99 4.25 13.06
N GLY A 224 5.03 4.78 12.32
CA GLY A 224 3.86 5.42 12.91
C GLY A 224 3.08 4.45 13.82
N PRO A 225 2.06 4.93 14.58
CA PRO A 225 1.42 4.12 15.62
C PRO A 225 0.72 2.83 15.11
N ALA A 226 0.50 2.70 13.80
CA ALA A 226 0.30 1.42 13.13
C ALA A 226 1.51 1.11 12.23
N PRO A 227 2.13 -0.08 12.35
CA PRO A 227 3.29 -0.47 11.53
C PRO A 227 2.91 -0.59 10.05
N HIS A 228 3.34 0.38 9.23
CA HIS A 228 3.10 0.38 7.79
C HIS A 228 4.30 0.93 7.02
N LEU A 229 4.52 0.38 5.82
CA LEU A 229 5.52 0.86 4.85
C LEU A 229 4.79 1.55 3.69
N VAL A 230 5.36 2.65 3.18
CA VAL A 230 4.94 3.31 1.94
C VAL A 230 6.12 3.30 0.98
N TYR A 231 6.07 2.46 -0.06
CA TYR A 231 7.09 2.41 -1.10
C TYR A 231 6.72 3.38 -2.23
N ARG A 232 7.65 4.26 -2.59
CA ARG A 232 7.51 5.27 -3.65
C ARG A 232 8.70 5.16 -4.61
N THR A 233 8.45 5.05 -5.91
CA THR A 233 9.51 5.01 -6.95
C THR A 233 9.10 5.79 -8.20
N ILE A 234 10.09 6.28 -8.97
CA ILE A 234 9.89 7.20 -10.10
C ILE A 234 9.85 6.51 -11.47
N GLY A 235 9.74 5.18 -11.53
CA GLY A 235 9.67 4.45 -12.79
C GLY A 235 9.69 2.93 -12.64
N GLY A 236 9.80 2.23 -13.78
CA GLY A 236 9.85 0.77 -13.83
C GLY A 236 8.49 0.11 -13.57
N GLN A 237 8.51 -1.01 -12.86
CA GLN A 237 7.31 -1.76 -12.44
C GLN A 237 7.34 -2.08 -10.95
N LEU A 238 6.17 -2.38 -10.37
CA LEU A 238 6.09 -2.88 -8.99
C LEU A 238 6.27 -4.40 -9.02
N GLU A 239 7.39 -4.86 -8.49
CA GLU A 239 7.79 -6.27 -8.47
C GLU A 239 8.30 -6.61 -7.07
N PHE A 240 7.67 -7.58 -6.42
CA PHE A 240 7.90 -7.93 -5.02
C PHE A 240 8.17 -9.42 -4.85
N PHE A 241 9.10 -9.75 -3.96
CA PHE A 241 9.43 -11.12 -3.58
C PHE A 241 9.21 -11.30 -2.08
N PHE A 242 8.44 -12.32 -1.70
CA PHE A 242 8.12 -12.63 -0.30
C PHE A 242 8.65 -14.02 0.04
N PHE A 243 9.53 -14.12 1.04
CA PHE A 243 10.13 -15.38 1.49
C PHE A 243 9.67 -15.72 2.91
N PRO A 244 9.08 -16.91 3.16
CA PRO A 244 8.71 -17.33 4.51
C PRO A 244 9.94 -17.73 5.35
N GLY A 245 9.89 -17.41 6.66
CA GLY A 245 10.70 -18.12 7.69
C GLY A 245 10.15 -19.54 7.94
N PRO A 246 10.52 -20.26 9.00
CA PRO A 246 10.52 -19.78 10.38
C PRO A 246 11.63 -18.80 10.75
N THR A 247 12.90 -19.09 10.47
CA THR A 247 14.01 -18.24 10.94
C THR A 247 14.30 -17.05 10.02
N PRO A 248 14.92 -15.97 10.54
CA PRO A 248 15.46 -14.88 9.69
C PRO A 248 16.59 -15.35 8.76
N GLU A 249 17.33 -16.39 9.15
CA GLU A 249 18.42 -16.93 8.33
C GLU A 249 17.89 -17.60 7.06
N GLU A 250 16.85 -18.43 7.16
CA GLU A 250 16.18 -19.03 6.00
C GLU A 250 15.65 -17.99 5.00
N VAL A 251 15.17 -16.84 5.49
CA VAL A 251 14.70 -15.72 4.65
C VAL A 251 15.87 -15.11 3.86
N ILE A 252 17.01 -14.88 4.51
CA ILE A 252 18.23 -14.37 3.86
C ILE A 252 18.80 -15.41 2.87
N GLN A 253 18.81 -16.68 3.24
CA GLN A 253 19.26 -17.78 2.39
C GLN A 253 18.38 -17.92 1.13
N GLN A 254 17.05 -17.86 1.26
CA GLN A 254 16.13 -17.86 0.11
C GLN A 254 16.35 -16.65 -0.80
N PHE A 255 16.49 -15.45 -0.23
CA PHE A 255 16.79 -14.23 -1.01
C PHE A 255 18.09 -14.38 -1.81
N GLN A 256 19.19 -14.84 -1.18
CA GLN A 256 20.46 -15.09 -1.86
C GLN A 256 20.37 -16.18 -2.94
N GLN A 257 19.55 -17.22 -2.74
CA GLN A 257 19.29 -18.24 -3.76
C GLN A 257 18.54 -17.69 -4.99
N VAL A 258 17.81 -16.58 -4.84
CA VAL A 258 17.03 -15.92 -5.91
C VAL A 258 17.85 -14.85 -6.64
N ILE A 259 18.58 -13.98 -5.92
CA ILE A 259 19.36 -12.87 -6.51
C ILE A 259 20.82 -13.20 -6.84
N GLY A 260 21.33 -14.32 -6.34
CA GLY A 260 22.74 -14.71 -6.43
C GLY A 260 23.43 -14.71 -5.06
N THR A 261 24.24 -15.74 -4.82
CA THR A 261 25.04 -15.87 -3.59
C THR A 261 26.26 -14.93 -3.60
N PRO A 262 26.73 -14.47 -2.43
CA PRO A 262 27.96 -13.68 -2.36
C PRO A 262 29.17 -14.46 -2.86
N PHE A 263 30.07 -13.77 -3.55
CA PHE A 263 31.37 -14.31 -3.97
C PHE A 263 32.23 -14.66 -2.74
N LEU A 264 32.89 -15.82 -2.77
CA LEU A 264 33.88 -16.22 -1.77
C LEU A 264 35.17 -15.39 -1.97
N PRO A 265 35.50 -14.43 -1.08
CA PRO A 265 36.68 -13.61 -1.25
C PRO A 265 37.97 -14.44 -1.21
N ALA A 266 38.99 -14.00 -1.96
CA ALA A 266 40.32 -14.57 -1.84
C ALA A 266 40.85 -14.35 -0.41
N TYR A 267 41.48 -15.36 0.19
CA TYR A 267 41.77 -15.39 1.63
C TYR A 267 42.54 -14.16 2.17
N TRP A 268 43.43 -13.57 1.35
CA TRP A 268 44.17 -12.35 1.72
C TRP A 268 43.28 -11.11 1.90
N ALA A 269 42.09 -11.07 1.29
CA ALA A 269 41.14 -9.97 1.45
C ALA A 269 40.48 -9.95 2.84
N LEU A 270 40.66 -11.01 3.64
CA LEU A 270 40.31 -11.04 5.08
C LEU A 270 41.43 -10.47 5.98
N GLY A 271 42.53 -9.99 5.39
CA GLY A 271 43.61 -9.30 6.08
C GLY A 271 43.32 -7.84 6.39
N PHE A 272 44.27 -7.19 7.07
CA PHE A 272 44.24 -5.75 7.35
C PHE A 272 44.56 -4.95 6.07
N HIS A 273 43.85 -3.83 5.89
CA HIS A 273 43.92 -2.92 4.73
C HIS A 273 43.99 -1.46 5.21
#